data_AF-A0A402AQG2-F1
#
_entry.id   AF-A0A402AQG2-F1
#
_cell.length_a   1.000
_cell.length_b   1.000
_cell.length_c   1.000
_cell.angle_alpha   90.00
_cell.angle_beta   90.00
_cell.angle_gamma   90.00
#
_symmetry.space_group_name_H-M   'P 1'
#
loop_
_entity.id
_entity.type
_entity.pdbx_description
1 polymer ?
#
loop_
_entity_poly.entity_id
_entity_poly.type
_entity_poly.pdbx_seq_one_letter_code
_entity_poly.pdbx_strand_id
1 'polypeptide(L)'
;MIAIQLPSGPDTLLVAADFPQVAAPIIFNHWIEPTLLRRWWPQEAEVQPEPGGNYHLSWPQMGWHLRGHYTAFEPGQLLAFSWQWDHTPEDGEKIVQVRFEPMETDGTRLLLSHGPYTDTPQDQKLRIEDHLAGWIYFLPRLQKLLDVKRYRVVKNYGMSNTDPFEVRAGESFEVSGKVDAWDGNSDWIWIWCTDPRGKSGWVSKNMIDFHADGKTGSARSAYTARELTVSVGNELMGDQADSGWLWCTNRQGENGWVPLAHLSLLT
;
A
#
# COMPACT_ATOMS: atom_id res chain seq x y z
N MET A 1 -5.59 -8.75 -7.17
CA MET A 1 -6.48 -7.92 -7.99
C MET A 1 -5.64 -7.21 -9.02
N ILE A 2 -6.13 -7.07 -10.25
CA ILE A 2 -5.35 -6.49 -11.36
C ILE A 2 -6.19 -5.36 -11.95
N ALA A 3 -5.59 -4.19 -12.15
CA ALA A 3 -6.18 -3.15 -12.97
C ALA A 3 -6.09 -3.56 -14.44
N ILE A 4 -7.19 -3.41 -15.19
CA ILE A 4 -7.28 -3.87 -16.58
C ILE A 4 -7.67 -2.75 -17.51
N GLN A 5 -7.09 -2.74 -18.70
CA GLN A 5 -7.56 -1.87 -19.79
C GLN A 5 -8.92 -2.39 -20.30
N LEU A 6 -9.87 -1.48 -20.46
CA LEU A 6 -11.14 -1.76 -21.14
C LEU A 6 -11.07 -1.31 -22.62
N PRO A 7 -11.88 -1.90 -23.52
CA PRO A 7 -11.99 -1.42 -24.89
C PRO A 7 -12.37 0.07 -24.94
N SER A 8 -11.61 0.87 -25.69
CA SER A 8 -11.84 2.30 -25.84
C SER A 8 -11.43 2.80 -27.24
N GLY A 9 -11.92 3.96 -27.65
CA GLY A 9 -11.51 4.64 -28.88
C GLY A 9 -10.07 5.17 -28.82
N PRO A 10 -9.51 5.67 -29.94
CA PRO A 10 -8.17 6.24 -29.95
C PRO A 10 -8.06 7.56 -29.16
N ASP A 11 -9.18 8.23 -28.93
CA ASP A 11 -9.30 9.53 -28.26
C ASP A 11 -9.34 9.43 -26.73
N THR A 12 -9.59 8.23 -26.19
CA THR A 12 -9.75 8.02 -24.73
C THR A 12 -9.13 6.69 -24.31
N LEU A 13 -8.55 6.66 -23.12
CA LEU A 13 -8.14 5.44 -22.43
C LEU A 13 -9.18 5.09 -21.36
N LEU A 14 -9.59 3.83 -21.29
CA LEU A 14 -10.44 3.30 -20.22
C LEU A 14 -9.72 2.21 -19.42
N VAL A 15 -9.75 2.31 -18.09
CA VAL A 15 -9.16 1.34 -17.16
C VAL A 15 -10.15 1.02 -16.06
N ALA A 16 -10.23 -0.24 -15.63
CA ALA A 16 -11.02 -0.67 -14.49
C ALA A 16 -10.15 -1.28 -13.39
N ALA A 17 -10.51 -1.04 -12.13
CA ALA A 17 -9.91 -1.68 -10.97
C ALA A 17 -10.96 -1.98 -9.90
N ASP A 18 -10.95 -3.21 -9.39
CA ASP A 18 -11.89 -3.66 -8.37
C ASP A 18 -11.28 -3.53 -6.97
N PHE A 19 -12.12 -3.15 -6.00
CA PHE A 19 -11.77 -2.99 -4.59
C PHE A 19 -12.83 -3.71 -3.71
N PRO A 20 -12.74 -5.04 -3.56
CA PRO A 20 -13.61 -5.85 -2.71
C PRO A 20 -13.59 -5.36 -1.27
N GLN A 21 -14.75 -5.30 -0.64
CA GLN A 21 -14.93 -4.88 0.75
C GLN A 21 -14.46 -3.47 1.09
N VAL A 22 -14.11 -2.65 0.08
CA VAL A 22 -13.75 -1.25 0.27
C VAL A 22 -14.89 -0.37 -0.26
N ALA A 23 -15.41 0.49 0.60
CA ALA A 23 -16.45 1.44 0.25
C ALA A 23 -15.89 2.60 -0.60
N ALA A 24 -16.67 3.08 -1.56
CA ALA A 24 -16.28 4.14 -2.49
C ALA A 24 -15.72 5.41 -1.81
N PRO A 25 -16.28 5.93 -0.69
CA PRO A 25 -15.70 7.09 -0.01
C PRO A 25 -14.27 6.88 0.50
N ILE A 26 -13.89 5.65 0.86
CA ILE A 26 -12.52 5.35 1.31
C ILE A 26 -11.55 5.49 0.13
N ILE A 27 -11.93 4.96 -1.03
CA ILE A 27 -11.12 5.05 -2.25
C ILE A 27 -11.05 6.50 -2.70
N PHE A 28 -12.19 7.22 -2.73
CA PHE A 28 -12.27 8.64 -3.07
C PHE A 28 -11.29 9.49 -2.24
N ASN A 29 -11.23 9.29 -0.93
CA ASN A 29 -10.31 10.03 -0.05
C ASN A 29 -8.82 9.84 -0.43
N HIS A 30 -8.45 8.70 -1.05
CA HIS A 30 -7.09 8.48 -1.56
C HIS A 30 -6.73 9.28 -2.81
N TRP A 31 -7.68 10.08 -3.35
CA TRP A 31 -7.48 11.01 -4.47
C TRP A 31 -7.47 12.50 -4.05
N ILE A 32 -7.86 12.80 -2.81
CA ILE A 32 -8.08 14.19 -2.35
C ILE A 32 -7.34 14.52 -1.06
N GLU A 33 -6.97 13.52 -0.25
CA GLU A 33 -6.23 13.73 1.00
C GLU A 33 -4.71 13.62 0.76
N PRO A 34 -3.92 14.69 0.94
CA PRO A 34 -2.48 14.68 0.65
C PRO A 34 -1.70 13.58 1.36
N THR A 35 -2.09 13.22 2.59
CA THR A 35 -1.42 12.17 3.37
C THR A 35 -1.70 10.77 2.83
N LEU A 36 -2.89 10.54 2.24
CA LEU A 36 -3.27 9.26 1.64
C LEU A 36 -2.74 9.14 0.21
N LEU A 37 -2.83 10.21 -0.57
CA LEU A 37 -2.38 10.27 -1.97
C LEU A 37 -0.90 9.87 -2.12
N ARG A 38 -0.04 10.40 -1.23
CA ARG A 38 1.41 10.15 -1.19
C ARG A 38 1.79 8.69 -0.90
N ARG A 39 0.85 7.86 -0.46
CA ARG A 39 1.13 6.45 -0.14
C ARG A 39 1.20 5.57 -1.39
N TRP A 40 0.62 6.01 -2.51
CA TRP A 40 0.50 5.17 -3.70
C TRP A 40 0.94 5.84 -5.00
N TRP A 41 0.88 7.17 -5.12
CA TRP A 41 1.09 7.89 -6.39
C TRP A 41 2.27 8.89 -6.37
N PRO A 42 2.16 10.16 -5.91
CA PRO A 42 3.31 11.06 -5.87
C PRO A 42 4.12 10.96 -4.57
N GLN A 43 5.30 11.59 -4.52
CA GLN A 43 6.11 11.72 -3.30
C GLN A 43 5.62 12.86 -2.41
N GLU A 44 5.18 13.96 -3.04
CA GLU A 44 4.67 15.16 -2.39
C GLU A 44 3.35 15.59 -3.04
N ALA A 45 2.45 16.18 -2.24
CA ALA A 45 1.12 16.57 -2.69
C ALA A 45 0.61 17.78 -1.90
N GLU A 46 0.09 18.76 -2.62
CA GLU A 46 -0.70 19.88 -2.13
C GLU A 46 -2.06 19.84 -2.83
N VAL A 47 -3.16 19.85 -2.07
CA VAL A 47 -4.51 19.63 -2.61
C VAL A 47 -5.52 20.55 -1.92
N GLN A 48 -6.39 21.17 -2.71
CA GLN A 48 -7.62 21.83 -2.23
C GLN A 48 -8.81 20.88 -2.49
N PRO A 49 -9.28 20.11 -1.49
CA PRO A 49 -10.25 19.03 -1.69
C PRO A 49 -11.69 19.55 -1.77
N GLU A 50 -11.97 20.36 -2.79
CA GLU A 50 -13.28 20.99 -3.02
C GLU A 50 -13.58 21.12 -4.52
N PRO A 51 -14.86 21.33 -4.92
CA PRO A 51 -15.21 21.58 -6.31
C PRO A 51 -14.41 22.75 -6.91
N GLY A 52 -13.70 22.53 -8.01
CA GLY A 52 -12.84 23.55 -8.64
C GLY A 52 -11.49 23.77 -7.94
N GLY A 53 -11.20 23.06 -6.85
CA GLY A 53 -9.96 23.19 -6.10
C GLY A 53 -8.74 22.78 -6.92
N ASN A 54 -7.62 23.50 -6.71
CA ASN A 54 -6.36 23.23 -7.38
C ASN A 54 -5.52 22.22 -6.60
N TYR A 55 -4.60 21.58 -7.31
CA TYR A 55 -3.60 20.72 -6.69
C TYR A 55 -2.26 20.77 -7.42
N HIS A 56 -1.21 20.40 -6.69
CA HIS A 56 0.15 20.25 -7.20
C HIS A 56 0.76 18.97 -6.63
N LEU A 57 1.18 18.08 -7.53
CA LEU A 57 1.88 16.84 -7.20
C LEU A 57 3.34 16.94 -7.68
N SER A 58 4.29 16.42 -6.90
CA SER A 58 5.71 16.44 -7.25
C SER A 58 6.46 15.14 -6.95
N TRP A 59 7.51 14.93 -7.75
CA TRP A 59 8.56 13.91 -7.56
C TRP A 59 9.92 14.61 -7.49
N PRO A 60 10.33 15.11 -6.30
CA PRO A 60 11.51 15.95 -6.13
C PRO A 60 12.80 15.38 -6.72
N GLN A 61 13.03 14.06 -6.61
CA GLN A 61 14.25 13.42 -7.13
C GLN A 61 14.36 13.50 -8.66
N MET A 62 13.22 13.63 -9.35
CA MET A 62 13.15 13.74 -10.81
C MET A 62 12.96 15.19 -11.27
N GLY A 63 12.67 16.12 -10.34
CA GLY A 63 12.28 17.48 -10.68
C GLY A 63 10.96 17.56 -11.45
N TRP A 64 10.07 16.56 -11.30
CA TRP A 64 8.79 16.52 -12.01
C TRP A 64 7.67 17.12 -11.18
N HIS A 65 6.84 17.93 -11.85
CA HIS A 65 5.72 18.65 -11.27
C HIS A 65 4.49 18.52 -12.17
N LEU A 66 3.37 18.12 -11.57
CA LEU A 66 2.08 17.95 -12.22
C LEU A 66 1.07 18.86 -11.53
N ARG A 67 0.33 19.65 -12.31
CA ARG A 67 -0.68 20.59 -11.79
C ARG A 67 -2.01 20.43 -12.49
N GLY A 68 -3.07 20.78 -11.78
CA GLY A 68 -4.42 20.68 -12.29
C GLY A 68 -5.47 21.18 -11.29
N HIS A 69 -6.73 20.99 -11.64
CA HIS A 69 -7.87 21.32 -10.79
C HIS A 69 -8.99 20.28 -10.93
N TYR A 70 -9.85 20.17 -9.90
CA TYR A 70 -11.00 19.29 -9.93
C TYR A 70 -12.13 19.87 -10.80
N THR A 71 -12.47 19.17 -11.88
CA THR A 71 -13.56 19.52 -12.81
C THR A 71 -14.90 18.88 -12.43
N ALA A 72 -14.88 17.82 -11.61
CA ALA A 72 -16.05 17.28 -10.92
C ALA A 72 -15.64 16.73 -9.55
N PHE A 73 -16.48 16.92 -8.54
CA PHE A 73 -16.17 16.56 -7.15
C PHE A 73 -17.44 16.07 -6.44
N GLU A 74 -17.73 14.79 -6.58
CA GLU A 74 -18.91 14.12 -6.02
C GLU A 74 -18.44 12.96 -5.13
N PRO A 75 -18.32 13.17 -3.80
CA PRO A 75 -17.75 12.20 -2.89
C PRO A 75 -18.33 10.80 -3.03
N GLY A 76 -17.46 9.82 -3.27
CA GLY A 76 -17.81 8.41 -3.43
C GLY A 76 -18.59 8.05 -4.69
N GLN A 77 -18.75 8.98 -5.66
CA GLN A 77 -19.49 8.73 -6.91
C GLN A 77 -18.65 9.07 -8.14
N LEU A 78 -18.15 10.31 -8.23
CA LEU A 78 -17.38 10.81 -9.37
C LEU A 78 -16.34 11.81 -8.90
N LEU A 79 -15.10 11.61 -9.35
CA LEU A 79 -14.06 12.63 -9.32
C LEU A 79 -13.58 12.86 -10.74
N ALA A 80 -13.50 14.09 -11.18
CA ALA A 80 -12.83 14.44 -12.43
C ALA A 80 -11.83 15.55 -12.18
N PHE A 81 -10.68 15.49 -12.83
CA PHE A 81 -9.65 16.50 -12.70
C PHE A 81 -8.88 16.66 -14.00
N SER A 82 -8.46 17.90 -14.27
CA SER A 82 -7.50 18.17 -15.32
C SER A 82 -6.09 17.98 -14.80
N TRP A 83 -5.12 17.74 -15.68
CA TRP A 83 -3.70 17.75 -15.31
C TRP A 83 -2.78 18.07 -16.50
N GLN A 84 -1.63 18.65 -16.18
CA GLN A 84 -0.53 18.89 -17.12
C GLN A 84 0.83 18.77 -16.41
N TRP A 85 1.85 18.31 -17.14
CA TRP A 85 3.24 18.37 -16.70
C TRP A 85 3.84 19.76 -16.92
N ASP A 86 4.57 20.27 -15.92
CA ASP A 86 5.30 21.54 -16.05
C ASP A 86 6.41 21.50 -17.12
N HIS A 87 7.01 20.33 -17.32
CA HIS A 87 8.21 20.16 -18.13
C HIS A 87 7.91 19.79 -19.59
N THR A 88 6.66 19.45 -19.91
CA THR A 88 6.18 19.18 -21.27
C THR A 88 4.81 19.83 -21.53
N PRO A 89 4.69 21.17 -21.44
CA PRO A 89 3.41 21.85 -21.66
C PRO A 89 2.83 21.61 -23.07
N GLU A 90 3.65 21.26 -24.05
CA GLU A 90 3.24 20.92 -25.42
C GLU A 90 2.36 19.67 -25.53
N ASP A 91 2.39 18.77 -24.55
CA ASP A 91 1.52 17.57 -24.52
C ASP A 91 0.04 17.93 -24.27
N GLY A 92 -0.21 19.18 -23.87
CA GLY A 92 -1.53 19.72 -23.59
C GLY A 92 -2.11 19.23 -22.26
N GLU A 93 -3.19 19.87 -21.84
CA GLU A 93 -3.94 19.45 -20.66
C GLU A 93 -4.73 18.17 -20.96
N LYS A 94 -4.69 17.21 -20.04
CA LYS A 94 -5.50 16.00 -20.07
C LYS A 94 -6.52 16.04 -18.93
N ILE A 95 -7.60 15.29 -19.08
CA ILE A 95 -8.65 15.10 -18.10
C ILE A 95 -8.70 13.63 -17.72
N VAL A 96 -8.76 13.37 -16.43
CA VAL A 96 -9.03 12.06 -15.86
C VAL A 96 -10.38 12.11 -15.17
N GLN A 97 -11.23 11.11 -15.42
CA GLN A 97 -12.46 10.92 -14.66
C GLN A 97 -12.43 9.55 -13.99
N VAL A 98 -12.84 9.51 -12.73
CA VAL A 98 -12.86 8.33 -11.88
C VAL A 98 -14.28 8.17 -11.36
N ARG A 99 -14.98 7.14 -11.84
CA ARG A 99 -16.30 6.75 -11.34
C ARG A 99 -16.16 5.60 -10.36
N PHE A 100 -16.98 5.64 -9.32
CA PHE A 100 -17.05 4.60 -8.30
C PHE A 100 -18.41 3.94 -8.36
N GLU A 101 -18.44 2.66 -8.72
CA GLU A 101 -19.66 1.88 -8.88
C GLU A 101 -19.68 0.73 -7.86
N PRO A 102 -20.85 0.41 -7.27
CA PRO A 102 -20.96 -0.77 -6.41
C PRO A 102 -20.70 -2.05 -7.23
N MET A 103 -20.00 -3.00 -6.63
CA MET A 103 -19.85 -4.34 -7.21
C MET A 103 -21.09 -5.21 -6.90
N GLU A 104 -21.27 -6.31 -7.63
CA GLU A 104 -22.30 -7.31 -7.31
C GLU A 104 -22.07 -7.96 -5.94
N THR A 105 -20.79 -8.12 -5.56
CA THR A 105 -20.36 -8.46 -4.20
C THR A 105 -20.04 -7.21 -3.40
N ASP A 106 -19.76 -7.34 -2.10
CA ASP A 106 -19.32 -6.21 -1.29
C ASP A 106 -18.02 -5.57 -1.85
N GLY A 107 -17.99 -4.24 -1.95
CA GLY A 107 -16.88 -3.47 -2.50
C GLY A 107 -17.27 -2.49 -3.61
N THR A 108 -16.24 -1.91 -4.24
CA THR A 108 -16.37 -0.86 -5.25
C THR A 108 -15.54 -1.17 -6.48
N ARG A 109 -16.12 -1.00 -7.66
CA ARG A 109 -15.42 -0.95 -8.94
C ARG A 109 -15.09 0.50 -9.27
N LEU A 110 -13.83 0.77 -9.56
CA LEU A 110 -13.33 2.05 -10.06
C LEU A 110 -13.24 1.97 -11.59
N LEU A 111 -13.90 2.90 -12.28
CA LEU A 111 -13.79 3.09 -13.73
C LEU A 111 -13.07 4.41 -13.99
N LEU A 112 -11.92 4.32 -14.65
CA LEU A 112 -11.07 5.47 -14.99
C LEU A 112 -11.14 5.73 -16.49
N SER A 113 -11.46 6.97 -16.87
CA SER A 113 -11.23 7.50 -18.21
C SER A 113 -10.09 8.51 -18.20
N HIS A 114 -9.30 8.54 -19.25
CA HIS A 114 -8.20 9.50 -19.42
C HIS A 114 -8.13 9.92 -20.89
N GLY A 115 -8.09 11.22 -21.16
CA GLY A 115 -7.98 11.79 -22.50
C GLY A 115 -8.10 13.32 -22.44
N PRO A 116 -8.41 14.01 -23.54
CA PRO A 116 -8.50 13.49 -24.88
C PRO A 116 -7.12 13.19 -25.48
N TYR A 117 -7.10 12.31 -26.48
CA TYR A 117 -5.95 12.05 -27.34
C TYR A 117 -6.30 12.35 -28.79
N THR A 118 -5.28 12.73 -29.54
CA THR A 118 -5.27 12.95 -30.98
C THR A 118 -4.78 11.69 -31.69
N ASP A 119 -5.10 11.54 -32.98
CA ASP A 119 -4.64 10.41 -33.79
C ASP A 119 -3.18 10.52 -34.25
N THR A 120 -2.39 11.39 -33.61
CA THR A 120 -0.97 11.53 -33.95
C THR A 120 -0.18 10.35 -33.35
N PRO A 121 0.85 9.83 -34.05
CA PRO A 121 1.66 8.73 -33.52
C PRO A 121 2.28 9.01 -32.15
N GLN A 122 2.64 10.27 -31.88
CA GLN A 122 3.21 10.69 -30.60
C GLN A 122 2.19 10.58 -29.46
N ASP A 123 0.98 11.12 -29.64
CA ASP A 123 -0.04 11.13 -28.59
C ASP A 123 -0.63 9.72 -28.37
N GLN A 124 -0.70 8.91 -29.44
CA GLN A 124 -1.06 7.48 -29.33
C GLN A 124 0.00 6.67 -28.59
N LYS A 125 1.30 7.01 -28.76
CA LYS A 125 2.38 6.40 -28.00
C LYS A 125 2.29 6.77 -26.51
N LEU A 126 2.14 8.08 -26.22
CA LEU A 126 1.95 8.61 -24.86
C LEU A 126 0.78 7.92 -24.14
N ARG A 127 -0.35 7.77 -24.82
CA ARG A 127 -1.56 7.09 -24.30
C ARG A 127 -1.28 5.68 -23.78
N ILE A 128 -0.41 4.93 -24.46
CA ILE A 128 -0.17 3.51 -24.17
C ILE A 128 1.08 3.30 -23.31
N GLU A 129 2.23 3.80 -23.76
CA GLU A 129 3.51 3.53 -23.13
C GLU A 129 3.68 4.26 -21.80
N ASP A 130 3.03 5.41 -21.63
CA ASP A 130 3.17 6.22 -20.42
C ASP A 130 1.89 6.18 -19.58
N HIS A 131 0.75 6.59 -20.14
CA HIS A 131 -0.47 6.75 -19.35
C HIS A 131 -1.13 5.43 -18.96
N LEU A 132 -1.31 4.49 -19.91
CA LEU A 132 -1.83 3.16 -19.58
C LEU A 132 -0.84 2.40 -18.68
N ALA A 133 0.45 2.38 -19.03
CA ALA A 133 1.46 1.73 -18.20
C ALA A 133 1.48 2.29 -16.77
N GLY A 134 1.38 3.61 -16.62
CA GLY A 134 1.24 4.30 -15.34
C GLY A 134 0.02 3.83 -14.54
N TRP A 135 -1.17 3.81 -15.15
CA TRP A 135 -2.38 3.36 -14.44
C TRP A 135 -2.32 1.88 -14.06
N ILE A 136 -1.79 1.03 -14.93
CA ILE A 136 -1.58 -0.40 -14.65
C ILE A 136 -0.55 -0.60 -13.54
N TYR A 137 0.39 0.33 -13.35
CA TYR A 137 1.34 0.30 -12.24
C TYR A 137 0.75 0.82 -10.92
N PHE A 138 0.08 1.98 -10.94
CA PHE A 138 -0.35 2.68 -9.73
C PHE A 138 -1.65 2.15 -9.11
N LEU A 139 -2.64 1.74 -9.92
CA LEU A 139 -3.91 1.23 -9.37
C LEU A 139 -3.72 -0.06 -8.55
N PRO A 140 -2.88 -1.04 -8.95
CA PRO A 140 -2.58 -2.18 -8.08
C PRO A 140 -1.88 -1.82 -6.77
N ARG A 141 -1.09 -0.74 -6.73
CA ARG A 141 -0.51 -0.24 -5.47
C ARG A 141 -1.59 0.28 -4.54
N LEU A 142 -2.56 1.03 -5.07
CA LEU A 142 -3.72 1.48 -4.30
C LEU A 142 -4.58 0.29 -3.84
N GLN A 143 -4.82 -0.71 -4.70
CA GLN A 143 -5.52 -1.94 -4.32
C GLN A 143 -4.80 -2.65 -3.16
N LYS A 144 -3.49 -2.84 -3.26
CA LYS A 144 -2.69 -3.45 -2.18
C LYS A 144 -2.73 -2.62 -0.90
N LEU A 145 -2.70 -1.29 -1.00
CA LEU A 145 -2.80 -0.40 0.15
C LEU A 145 -4.14 -0.53 0.89
N LEU A 146 -5.21 -0.83 0.14
CA LEU A 146 -6.58 -0.91 0.65
C LEU A 146 -7.05 -2.33 0.94
N ASP A 147 -6.32 -3.35 0.50
CA ASP A 147 -6.55 -4.77 0.80
C ASP A 147 -6.10 -5.12 2.24
N VAL A 148 -6.55 -4.31 3.21
CA VAL A 148 -6.24 -4.48 4.62
C VAL A 148 -7.25 -5.44 5.22
N LYS A 149 -6.80 -6.65 5.52
CA LYS A 149 -7.65 -7.69 6.10
C LYS A 149 -7.97 -7.34 7.55
N ARG A 150 -9.24 -7.41 7.92
CA ARG A 150 -9.69 -7.21 9.31
C ARG A 150 -9.70 -8.53 10.05
N TYR A 151 -9.27 -8.52 11.30
CA TYR A 151 -9.26 -9.70 12.15
C TYR A 151 -9.95 -9.40 13.47
N ARG A 152 -10.62 -10.41 14.03
CA ARG A 152 -11.11 -10.40 15.41
C ARG A 152 -10.20 -11.27 16.26
N VAL A 153 -9.82 -10.76 17.41
CA VAL A 153 -9.05 -11.52 18.40
C VAL A 153 -9.98 -12.54 19.05
N VAL A 154 -9.62 -13.82 18.93
CA VAL A 154 -10.38 -14.96 19.49
C VAL A 154 -9.68 -15.59 20.70
N LYS A 155 -8.43 -15.21 20.99
CA LYS A 155 -7.68 -15.61 22.18
C LYS A 155 -6.76 -14.47 22.65
N ASN A 156 -6.73 -14.20 23.96
CA ASN A 156 -5.86 -13.17 24.54
C ASN A 156 -4.39 -13.44 24.22
N TYR A 157 -3.61 -12.39 23.97
CA TYR A 157 -2.16 -12.46 23.77
C TYR A 157 -1.49 -11.30 24.50
N GLY A 158 -0.42 -11.58 25.25
CA GLY A 158 0.36 -10.57 25.96
C GLY A 158 1.78 -10.54 25.41
N MET A 159 2.32 -9.33 25.22
CA MET A 159 3.67 -9.16 24.71
C MET A 159 4.71 -9.80 25.65
N SER A 160 5.70 -10.47 25.06
CA SER A 160 6.74 -11.19 25.80
C SER A 160 7.98 -10.34 26.13
N ASN A 161 8.23 -9.26 25.37
CA ASN A 161 9.38 -8.37 25.52
C ASN A 161 8.98 -6.89 25.37
N THR A 162 9.41 -6.05 26.31
CA THR A 162 9.13 -4.60 26.32
C THR A 162 10.21 -3.75 25.65
N ASP A 163 11.37 -4.32 25.33
CA ASP A 163 12.44 -3.64 24.59
C ASP A 163 12.84 -4.44 23.34
N PRO A 164 12.11 -4.26 22.22
CA PRO A 164 12.20 -5.15 21.08
C PRO A 164 13.48 -4.92 20.26
N PHE A 165 13.95 -6.00 19.64
CA PHE A 165 14.89 -5.95 18.51
C PHE A 165 14.33 -5.08 17.38
N GLU A 166 15.16 -4.23 16.77
CA GLU A 166 14.77 -3.39 15.64
C GLU A 166 15.91 -3.24 14.63
N VAL A 167 15.65 -3.26 13.33
CA VAL A 167 16.68 -3.07 12.27
C VAL A 167 16.09 -2.41 11.03
N ARG A 168 16.92 -1.67 10.29
CA ARG A 168 16.60 -1.16 8.95
C ARG A 168 16.87 -2.22 7.88
N ALA A 169 16.27 -2.06 6.71
CA ALA A 169 16.60 -2.89 5.55
C ALA A 169 18.11 -2.80 5.24
N GLY A 170 18.76 -3.95 5.05
CA GLY A 170 20.20 -4.09 4.83
C GLY A 170 21.08 -3.94 6.08
N GLU A 171 20.53 -3.59 7.25
CA GLU A 171 21.30 -3.48 8.48
C GLU A 171 21.70 -4.87 8.98
N SER A 172 22.98 -5.03 9.34
CA SER A 172 23.52 -6.28 9.87
C SER A 172 23.30 -6.41 11.37
N PHE A 173 23.10 -7.64 11.83
CA PHE A 173 22.87 -7.98 13.24
C PHE A 173 23.42 -9.37 13.58
N GLU A 174 23.51 -9.66 14.87
CA GLU A 174 23.98 -10.94 15.36
C GLU A 174 22.87 -12.00 15.29
N VAL A 175 23.24 -13.16 14.76
CA VAL A 175 22.38 -14.35 14.67
C VAL A 175 22.89 -15.35 15.71
N SER A 176 22.07 -15.62 16.73
CA SER A 176 22.44 -16.63 17.72
C SER A 176 22.13 -18.06 17.22
N GLY A 177 22.65 -19.06 17.94
CA GLY A 177 22.31 -20.46 17.68
C GLY A 177 20.94 -20.89 18.21
N LYS A 178 20.17 -20.00 18.87
CA LYS A 178 18.85 -20.33 19.40
C LYS A 178 17.80 -20.21 18.29
N VAL A 179 17.25 -21.35 17.92
CA VAL A 179 16.26 -21.51 16.84
C VAL A 179 15.03 -22.21 17.42
N ASP A 180 13.85 -21.75 17.03
CA ASP A 180 12.59 -22.36 17.40
C ASP A 180 11.67 -22.51 16.18
N ALA A 181 10.89 -23.59 16.15
CA ALA A 181 9.86 -23.81 15.15
C ALA A 181 8.50 -23.43 15.75
N TRP A 182 7.76 -22.54 15.09
CA TRP A 182 6.52 -22.02 15.65
C TRP A 182 5.32 -22.95 15.39
N ASP A 183 4.50 -23.15 16.41
CA ASP A 183 3.21 -23.86 16.36
C ASP A 183 3.29 -25.29 15.76
N GLY A 184 4.42 -25.97 16.00
CA GLY A 184 4.67 -27.32 15.48
C GLY A 184 4.91 -27.39 13.96
N ASN A 185 5.01 -26.24 13.27
CA ASN A 185 5.32 -26.17 11.86
C ASN A 185 6.83 -26.02 11.64
N SER A 186 7.46 -27.03 11.03
CA SER A 186 8.91 -27.06 10.78
C SER A 186 9.40 -26.03 9.76
N ASP A 187 8.51 -25.43 8.98
CA ASP A 187 8.86 -24.38 8.02
C ASP A 187 8.84 -22.98 8.66
N TRP A 188 8.16 -22.83 9.79
CA TRP A 188 8.05 -21.56 10.53
C TRP A 188 9.21 -21.41 11.51
N ILE A 189 10.39 -21.15 10.95
CA ILE A 189 11.63 -21.05 11.72
C ILE A 189 11.86 -19.62 12.21
N TRP A 190 11.95 -19.46 13.53
CA TRP A 190 12.30 -18.23 14.21
C TRP A 190 13.69 -18.36 14.83
N ILE A 191 14.49 -17.31 14.69
CA ILE A 191 15.88 -17.30 15.16
C ILE A 191 16.05 -16.12 16.10
N TRP A 192 16.67 -16.37 17.24
CA TRP A 192 16.95 -15.31 18.21
C TRP A 192 18.14 -14.49 17.74
N CYS A 193 17.93 -13.19 17.59
CA CYS A 193 18.93 -12.25 17.07
C CYS A 193 19.14 -11.09 18.04
N THR A 194 20.28 -10.40 17.91
CA THR A 194 20.61 -9.20 18.67
C THR A 194 21.00 -8.07 17.72
N ASP A 195 20.33 -6.94 17.82
CA ASP A 195 20.58 -5.78 16.97
C ASP A 195 21.88 -5.04 17.39
N PRO A 196 22.39 -4.10 16.57
CA PRO A 196 23.59 -3.33 16.92
C PRO A 196 23.46 -2.46 18.19
N ARG A 197 22.25 -2.29 18.73
CA ARG A 197 21.97 -1.57 19.99
C ARG A 197 21.95 -2.52 21.19
N GLY A 198 22.19 -3.81 20.99
CA GLY A 198 22.21 -4.83 22.04
C GLY A 198 20.83 -5.35 22.43
N LYS A 199 19.77 -5.05 21.66
CA LYS A 199 18.42 -5.54 21.93
C LYS A 199 18.17 -6.85 21.21
N SER A 200 17.54 -7.80 21.87
CA SER A 200 17.29 -9.12 21.30
C SER A 200 15.82 -9.43 21.08
N GLY A 201 15.55 -10.28 20.10
CA GLY A 201 14.20 -10.69 19.76
C GLY A 201 14.20 -11.82 18.75
N TRP A 202 13.02 -12.42 18.55
CA TRP A 202 12.82 -13.43 17.52
C TRP A 202 12.67 -12.77 16.16
N VAL A 203 13.42 -13.27 15.18
CA VAL A 203 13.36 -12.84 13.79
C VAL A 203 13.07 -14.06 12.94
N SER A 204 12.06 -13.98 12.07
CA SER A 204 11.74 -15.06 11.13
C SER A 204 12.95 -15.31 10.20
N LYS A 205 13.27 -16.58 9.95
CA LYS A 205 14.33 -16.97 9.02
C LYS A 205 14.16 -16.32 7.64
N ASN A 206 12.91 -16.06 7.22
CA ASN A 206 12.58 -15.43 5.94
C ASN A 206 13.05 -13.98 5.85
N MET A 207 13.32 -13.32 6.97
CA MET A 207 13.76 -11.92 7.04
C MET A 207 15.28 -11.76 7.03
N ILE A 208 16.04 -12.87 7.08
CA ILE A 208 17.49 -12.86 7.27
C ILE A 208 18.20 -13.24 5.97
N ASP A 209 19.13 -12.40 5.55
CA ASP A 209 20.19 -12.78 4.61
C ASP A 209 21.42 -13.19 5.42
N PHE A 210 21.64 -14.50 5.55
CA PHE A 210 22.76 -15.03 6.33
C PHE A 210 24.09 -14.71 5.68
N HIS A 211 25.05 -14.29 6.50
CA HIS A 211 26.44 -14.12 6.07
C HIS A 211 27.20 -15.45 6.15
N ALA A 212 28.32 -15.52 5.44
CA ALA A 212 29.15 -16.73 5.35
C ALA A 212 29.79 -17.14 6.68
N ASP A 213 29.86 -16.23 7.66
CA ASP A 213 30.40 -16.52 9.00
C ASP A 213 29.47 -17.37 9.88
N GLY A 214 28.19 -17.52 9.48
CA GLY A 214 27.15 -18.23 10.23
C GLY A 214 26.77 -17.60 11.57
N LYS A 215 27.27 -16.40 11.88
CA LYS A 215 27.06 -15.68 13.15
C LYS A 215 26.36 -14.34 12.97
N THR A 216 26.33 -13.83 11.74
CA THR A 216 25.68 -12.58 11.40
C THR A 216 24.75 -12.76 10.20
N GLY A 217 23.83 -11.82 10.07
CA GLY A 217 22.98 -11.70 8.90
C GLY A 217 22.54 -10.25 8.73
N SER A 218 21.96 -9.95 7.58
CA SER A 218 21.37 -8.63 7.29
C SER A 218 19.88 -8.73 7.06
N ALA A 219 19.15 -7.66 7.40
CA ALA A 219 17.69 -7.64 7.28
C ALA A 219 17.27 -7.46 5.83
N ARG A 220 16.40 -8.33 5.30
CA ARG A 220 15.85 -8.17 3.93
C ARG A 220 14.98 -6.92 3.78
N SER A 221 14.28 -6.56 4.85
CA SER A 221 13.49 -5.33 4.97
C SER A 221 13.61 -4.79 6.40
N ALA A 222 13.17 -3.56 6.64
CA ALA A 222 13.06 -3.04 8.00
C ALA A 222 12.16 -3.95 8.86
N TYR A 223 12.58 -4.23 10.08
CA TYR A 223 11.93 -5.22 10.94
C TYR A 223 12.02 -4.83 12.42
N THR A 224 11.00 -5.18 13.19
CA THR A 224 11.00 -5.14 14.65
C THR A 224 10.35 -6.40 15.21
N ALA A 225 10.89 -6.91 16.32
CA ALA A 225 10.28 -8.00 17.09
C ALA A 225 9.18 -7.51 18.05
N ARG A 226 8.67 -6.30 17.86
CA ARG A 226 7.59 -5.72 18.69
C ARG A 226 6.32 -6.55 18.56
N GLU A 227 5.79 -6.97 19.70
CA GLU A 227 4.52 -7.67 19.80
C GLU A 227 3.40 -6.73 20.26
N LEU A 228 2.14 -7.08 19.97
CA LEU A 228 0.97 -6.31 20.38
C LEU A 228 0.16 -7.09 21.42
N THR A 229 -0.05 -6.49 22.59
CA THR A 229 -0.96 -7.06 23.60
C THR A 229 -2.40 -6.87 23.16
N VAL A 230 -3.18 -7.94 23.13
CA VAL A 230 -4.57 -7.93 22.66
C VAL A 230 -5.48 -8.81 23.52
N SER A 231 -6.75 -8.41 23.59
CA SER A 231 -7.81 -9.14 24.30
C SER A 231 -8.88 -9.62 23.33
N VAL A 232 -9.54 -10.73 23.69
CA VAL A 232 -10.67 -11.29 22.94
C VAL A 232 -11.70 -10.21 22.60
N GLY A 233 -12.15 -10.21 21.35
CA GLY A 233 -13.11 -9.25 20.83
C GLY A 233 -12.49 -7.99 20.23
N ASN A 234 -11.20 -7.69 20.48
CA ASN A 234 -10.50 -6.62 19.78
C ASN A 234 -10.53 -6.86 18.26
N GLU A 235 -10.62 -5.77 17.50
CA GLU A 235 -10.51 -5.80 16.04
C GLU A 235 -9.17 -5.20 15.63
N LEU A 236 -8.50 -5.88 14.71
CA LEU A 236 -7.17 -5.54 14.22
C LEU A 236 -7.21 -5.42 12.70
N MET A 237 -6.42 -4.48 12.19
CA MET A 237 -6.06 -4.39 10.77
C MET A 237 -4.76 -5.17 10.56
N GLY A 238 -4.79 -6.20 9.73
CA GLY A 238 -3.62 -7.01 9.38
C GLY A 238 -2.93 -6.48 8.13
N ASP A 239 -1.61 -6.39 8.18
CA ASP A 239 -0.78 -5.89 7.08
C ASP A 239 0.08 -7.01 6.48
N GLN A 240 1.02 -7.56 7.26
CA GLN A 240 1.96 -8.58 6.79
C GLN A 240 1.91 -9.83 7.67
N ALA A 241 1.78 -11.01 7.06
CA ALA A 241 1.93 -12.29 7.76
C ALA A 241 3.33 -12.89 7.49
N ASP A 242 3.94 -13.49 8.50
CA ASP A 242 5.17 -14.26 8.38
C ASP A 242 5.23 -15.36 9.43
N SER A 243 5.57 -16.58 9.01
CA SER A 243 5.83 -17.74 9.87
C SER A 243 4.86 -17.93 11.05
N GLY A 244 3.55 -17.78 10.80
CA GLY A 244 2.49 -17.98 11.79
C GLY A 244 2.10 -16.74 12.61
N TRP A 245 2.65 -15.57 12.29
CA TRP A 245 2.37 -14.30 12.94
C TRP A 245 1.86 -13.26 11.95
N LEU A 246 1.09 -12.29 12.45
CA LEU A 246 0.54 -11.19 11.67
C LEU A 246 0.91 -9.86 12.30
N TRP A 247 1.54 -8.98 11.52
CA TRP A 247 1.73 -7.58 11.89
C TRP A 247 0.38 -6.87 11.83
N CYS A 248 -0.05 -6.39 12.99
CA CYS A 248 -1.38 -5.83 13.20
C CYS A 248 -1.31 -4.36 13.62
N THR A 249 -2.38 -3.63 13.32
CA THR A 249 -2.67 -2.30 13.88
C THR A 249 -3.97 -2.36 14.64
N ASN A 250 -3.99 -1.93 15.91
CA ASN A 250 -5.24 -1.81 16.68
C ASN A 250 -5.95 -0.47 16.41
N ARG A 251 -7.15 -0.29 17.00
CA ARG A 251 -7.93 0.95 16.86
C ARG A 251 -7.27 2.20 17.46
N GLN A 252 -6.27 2.04 18.31
CA GLN A 252 -5.50 3.14 18.90
C GLN A 252 -4.29 3.54 18.03
N GLY A 253 -4.09 2.85 16.90
CA GLY A 253 -2.96 3.07 16.00
C GLY A 253 -1.67 2.39 16.46
N GLU A 254 -1.71 1.55 17.48
CA GLU A 254 -0.54 0.79 17.93
C GLU A 254 -0.30 -0.42 17.02
N ASN A 255 0.97 -0.67 16.72
CA ASN A 255 1.39 -1.77 15.86
C ASN A 255 2.17 -2.84 16.62
N GLY A 256 2.08 -4.08 16.16
CA GLY A 256 2.90 -5.19 16.65
C GLY A 256 2.48 -6.54 16.07
N TRP A 257 3.35 -7.53 16.20
CA TRP A 257 3.07 -8.91 15.84
C TRP A 257 2.08 -9.56 16.82
N VAL A 258 1.11 -10.30 16.29
CA VAL A 258 0.18 -11.17 17.03
C VAL A 258 0.16 -12.55 16.35
N PRO A 259 0.17 -13.67 17.10
CA PRO A 259 0.08 -14.98 16.48
C PRO A 259 -1.22 -15.18 15.70
N LEU A 260 -1.15 -15.75 14.50
CA LEU A 260 -2.34 -16.01 13.68
C LEU A 260 -3.35 -16.92 14.38
N ALA A 261 -2.90 -17.87 15.20
CA ALA A 261 -3.76 -18.76 15.99
C ALA A 261 -4.63 -18.02 17.03
N HIS A 262 -4.34 -16.74 17.29
CA HIS A 262 -5.13 -15.89 18.20
C HIS A 262 -6.18 -15.04 17.46
N LEU A 263 -6.22 -15.13 16.14
CA LEU A 263 -7.00 -14.26 15.26
C LEU A 263 -7.98 -15.07 14.40
N SER A 264 -9.12 -14.46 14.09
CA SER A 264 -10.06 -14.94 13.10
C SER A 264 -10.27 -13.85 12.06
N LEU A 265 -10.11 -14.19 10.78
CA LEU A 265 -10.34 -13.26 9.68
C LEU A 265 -11.83 -12.85 9.66
N LEU A 266 -12.08 -11.55 9.65
CA LEU A 266 -13.41 -11.00 9.44
C LEU A 266 -13.65 -10.95 7.94
N THR A 267 -14.59 -11.77 7.48
CA THR A 267 -15.14 -11.77 6.12
C THR A 267 -16.10 -10.62 5.91
#